data_AF-A0A6V7M1B8-F1
#
_entry.id   AF-A0A6V7M1B8-F1
#
_cell.length_a   1.000
_cell.length_b   1.000
_cell.length_c   1.000
_cell.angle_alpha   90.00
_cell.angle_beta   90.00
_cell.angle_gamma   90.00
#
_symmetry.space_group_name_H-M   'P 1'
#
loop_
_entity.id
_entity.type
_entity.pdbx_description
1 polymer ?
#
loop_
_entity_poly.entity_id
_entity_poly.type
_entity_poly.pdbx_seq_one_letter_code
_entity_poly.pdbx_strand_id
1 'polypeptide(L)'
;LNIDRPHFDWADLVIAIGGDGTFLLGANLIFNNAKPMFGINSDPDASEGYLMLDSQYSYDIPRIFEMLKAGQFEYRMRTRIRVTLRGEGIWKPLFHMHEKARIPGQD
;
A
#
# COMPACT_ATOMS: atom_id res chain seq x y z
N LEU A 1 8.23 12.77 1.67
CA LEU A 1 8.98 11.74 2.41
C LEU A 1 9.62 10.82 1.40
N ASN A 2 10.94 10.69 1.35
CA ASN A 2 11.57 9.63 0.56
C ASN A 2 11.73 8.42 1.49
N ILE A 3 10.93 7.38 1.26
CA ILE A 3 10.93 6.18 2.12
C ILE A 3 11.65 5.08 1.36
N ASP A 4 12.91 4.84 1.72
CA ASP A 4 13.77 3.90 1.02
C ASP A 4 13.79 2.52 1.68
N ARG A 5 14.04 1.51 0.86
CA ARG A 5 14.07 0.09 1.23
C ARG A 5 14.92 -0.26 2.47
N PRO A 6 16.13 0.33 2.69
CA PRO A 6 16.94 0.00 3.86
C PRO A 6 16.24 0.27 5.20
N HIS A 7 15.29 1.20 5.24
CA HIS A 7 14.53 1.51 6.46
C HIS A 7 13.54 0.40 6.84
N PHE A 8 13.22 -0.51 5.91
CA PHE A 8 12.24 -1.57 6.10
C PHE A 8 12.88 -2.95 6.15
N ASP A 9 14.07 -3.13 5.58
CA ASP A 9 14.70 -4.45 5.44
C ASP A 9 14.94 -5.12 6.81
N TRP A 10 15.38 -4.36 7.83
CA TRP A 10 15.70 -4.86 9.18
C TRP A 10 14.49 -5.29 10.01
N ALA A 11 13.29 -4.82 9.69
CA ALA A 11 12.13 -5.03 10.53
C ALA A 11 11.58 -6.46 10.42
N ASP A 12 11.05 -7.01 11.50
CA ASP A 12 10.33 -8.29 11.48
C ASP A 12 8.82 -8.10 11.26
N LEU A 13 8.31 -6.89 11.51
CA LEU A 13 6.91 -6.51 11.42
C LEU A 13 6.80 -5.03 11.03
N VAL A 14 5.84 -4.70 10.17
CA VAL A 14 5.50 -3.30 9.82
C VAL A 14 4.11 -2.96 10.31
N ILE A 15 3.97 -1.82 11.00
CA ILE A 15 2.67 -1.32 11.47
C ILE A 15 2.38 0.00 10.74
N ALA A 16 1.31 0.05 9.97
CA ALA A 16 0.85 1.26 9.31
C ALA A 16 -0.16 1.99 10.21
N ILE A 17 0.10 3.25 10.57
CA ILE A 17 -0.81 4.06 11.39
C ILE A 17 -1.39 5.16 10.52
N GLY A 18 -2.70 5.17 10.31
CA GLY A 18 -3.36 6.08 9.36
C GLY A 18 -4.64 5.48 8.79
N GLY A 19 -4.86 5.61 7.49
CA GLY A 19 -5.94 4.91 6.77
C GLY A 19 -5.40 3.92 5.72
N ASP A 20 -6.29 3.46 4.83
CA ASP A 20 -5.94 2.51 3.76
C ASP A 20 -4.81 3.01 2.85
N GLY A 21 -4.75 4.32 2.58
CA GLY A 21 -3.64 4.92 1.82
C GLY A 21 -2.28 4.73 2.48
N THR A 22 -2.21 4.85 3.82
CA THR A 22 -0.99 4.59 4.58
C THR A 22 -0.63 3.10 4.56
N PHE A 23 -1.63 2.22 4.66
CA PHE A 23 -1.41 0.78 4.51
C PHE A 23 -0.81 0.46 3.14
N LEU A 24 -1.37 0.99 2.05
CA LEU A 24 -0.87 0.75 0.70
C LEU A 24 0.55 1.33 0.49
N LEU A 25 0.83 2.50 1.06
CA LEU A 25 2.18 3.09 1.03
C LEU A 25 3.20 2.19 1.71
N GLY A 26 2.90 1.67 2.91
CA GLY A 26 3.75 0.71 3.60
C GLY A 26 3.87 -0.62 2.85
N ALA A 27 2.77 -1.11 2.28
CA ALA A 27 2.74 -2.35 1.50
C ALA A 27 3.65 -2.29 0.27
N ASN A 28 3.80 -1.13 -0.37
CA ASN A 28 4.73 -0.93 -1.50
C ASN A 28 6.19 -1.16 -1.14
N LEU A 29 6.54 -1.11 0.15
CA LEU A 29 7.90 -1.30 0.66
C LEU A 29 8.14 -2.75 1.13
N ILE A 30 7.13 -3.60 1.03
CA ILE A 30 7.21 -5.04 1.32
C ILE A 30 7.29 -5.80 0.00
N PHE A 31 8.49 -6.33 -0.29
CA PHE A 31 8.83 -6.91 -1.59
C PHE A 31 8.60 -8.42 -1.71
N ASN A 32 8.35 -9.11 -0.59
CA ASN A 32 8.09 -10.55 -0.55
C ASN A 32 7.00 -10.86 0.50
N ASN A 33 6.64 -12.13 0.61
CA ASN A 33 5.62 -12.61 1.55
C ASN A 33 6.16 -12.99 2.93
N ALA A 34 7.43 -12.70 3.23
CA ALA A 34 8.05 -13.10 4.49
C ALA A 34 7.79 -12.11 5.63
N LYS A 35 7.56 -10.83 5.30
CA LYS A 35 7.38 -9.74 6.27
C LYS A 35 5.90 -9.42 6.44
N PRO A 36 5.29 -9.73 7.60
CA PRO A 36 3.91 -9.38 7.88
C PRO A 36 3.75 -7.87 8.09
N MET A 37 2.53 -7.39 7.86
CA MET A 37 2.11 -6.05 8.24
C MET A 37 0.66 -6.02 8.67
N PHE A 38 0.31 -5.07 9.53
CA PHE A 38 -1.09 -4.71 9.81
C PHE A 38 -1.24 -3.19 9.93
N GLY A 39 -2.49 -2.73 9.84
CA GLY A 39 -2.84 -1.31 9.96
C GLY A 39 -3.59 -1.02 11.26
N ILE A 40 -3.29 0.12 11.88
CA ILE A 40 -4.07 0.71 12.97
C ILE A 40 -4.71 1.99 12.44
N ASN A 41 -6.04 2.10 12.54
CA ASN A 41 -6.72 3.30 12.10
C ASN A 41 -6.49 4.44 13.08
N SER A 42 -5.92 5.55 12.61
CA SER A 42 -5.66 6.71 13.48
C SER A 42 -6.91 7.56 13.74
N ASP A 43 -7.95 7.41 12.92
CA ASP A 43 -9.20 8.16 13.03
C ASP A 43 -10.41 7.23 12.76
N PRO A 44 -10.69 6.29 13.69
CA PRO A 44 -11.74 5.29 13.53
C PRO A 44 -13.17 5.89 13.54
N ASP A 45 -13.35 7.11 14.06
CA ASP A 45 -14.65 7.77 14.11
C ASP A 45 -15.01 8.43 12.76
N ALA A 46 -14.02 8.92 12.01
CA ALA A 46 -14.26 9.63 10.76
C ALA A 46 -14.31 8.72 9.51
N SER A 47 -13.60 7.59 9.52
CA SER A 47 -13.54 6.68 8.37
C SER A 47 -13.27 5.25 8.81
N GLU A 48 -13.97 4.30 8.21
CA GLU A 48 -13.55 2.90 8.23
C GLU A 48 -12.36 2.70 7.27
N GLY A 49 -11.48 1.74 7.58
CA GLY A 49 -10.38 1.33 6.71
C GLY A 49 -10.47 -0.16 6.42
N TYR A 50 -10.65 -0.55 5.15
CA TYR A 50 -10.85 -1.95 4.74
C TYR A 50 -9.58 -2.80 4.83
N LEU A 51 -8.41 -2.15 4.87
CA LEU A 51 -7.12 -2.80 5.04
C LEU A 51 -6.61 -2.72 6.48
N MET A 52 -7.25 -1.89 7.31
CA MET A 52 -6.90 -1.66 8.70
C MET A 52 -7.50 -2.75 9.58
N LEU A 53 -6.96 -2.92 10.80
CA LEU A 53 -7.63 -3.71 11.82
C LEU A 53 -9.01 -3.11 12.13
N ASP A 54 -9.91 -3.97 12.60
CA ASP A 54 -11.24 -3.58 13.04
C ASP A 54 -11.18 -2.42 14.04
N SER A 55 -12.13 -1.48 13.95
CA SER A 55 -12.07 -0.20 14.69
C SER A 55 -11.97 -0.41 16.20
N GLN A 56 -12.57 -1.49 16.74
CA GLN A 56 -12.46 -1.88 18.16
C GLN A 56 -11.01 -1.90 18.67
N TYR A 57 -10.05 -2.29 17.83
CA TYR A 57 -8.63 -2.37 18.20
C TYR A 57 -7.97 -0.99 18.23
N SER A 58 -8.49 -0.02 17.49
CA SER A 58 -7.97 1.35 17.50
C SER A 58 -8.32 2.08 18.79
N TYR A 59 -9.42 1.68 19.46
CA TYR A 59 -9.79 2.16 20.80
C TYR A 59 -9.07 1.41 21.95
N ASP A 60 -8.45 0.27 21.67
CA ASP A 60 -7.69 -0.53 22.63
C ASP A 60 -6.38 -1.06 22.01
N ILE A 61 -5.44 -0.15 21.81
CA ILE A 61 -4.13 -0.44 21.26
C ILE A 61 -3.34 -1.47 22.10
N PRO A 62 -3.32 -1.39 23.45
CA PRO A 62 -2.66 -2.40 24.28
C PRO A 62 -3.11 -3.83 23.96
N ARG A 63 -4.42 -4.04 23.72
CA ARG A 63 -4.98 -5.34 23.38
C ARG A 63 -4.36 -5.97 22.14
N ILE A 64 -4.02 -5.17 21.13
CA ILE A 64 -3.32 -5.64 19.92
C ILE A 64 -2.01 -6.34 20.30
N PHE A 65 -1.21 -5.71 21.16
CA PHE A 65 0.10 -6.23 21.55
C PHE A 65 0.00 -7.42 22.51
N GLU A 66 -1.02 -7.47 23.36
CA GLU A 66 -1.33 -8.66 24.16
C GLU A 66 -1.62 -9.86 23.27
N MET A 67 -2.48 -9.69 22.26
CA MET A 67 -2.83 -10.73 21.30
C MET A 67 -1.62 -11.18 20.49
N LEU A 68 -0.79 -10.24 20.01
CA LEU A 68 0.46 -10.56 19.31
C LEU A 68 1.40 -11.40 20.19
N LYS A 69 1.60 -11.00 21.45
CA LYS A 69 2.46 -11.73 22.40
C LYS A 69 1.90 -13.12 22.72
N ALA A 70 0.58 -13.27 22.75
CA ALA A 70 -0.09 -14.54 22.98
C ALA A 70 -0.15 -15.45 21.73
N GLY A 71 0.35 -14.98 20.57
CA GLY A 71 0.25 -15.73 19.31
C GLY A 71 -1.18 -15.77 18.74
N GLN A 72 -2.06 -14.88 19.18
CA GLN A 72 -3.47 -14.83 18.81
C GLN A 72 -3.68 -13.97 17.57
N PHE A 73 -3.15 -14.43 16.44
CA PHE A 73 -3.31 -13.78 15.15
C PHE A 73 -3.29 -14.82 14.03
N GLU A 74 -3.73 -14.41 12.85
CA GLU A 74 -3.63 -15.22 11.63
C GLU A 74 -2.96 -14.41 10.52
N TYR A 75 -2.17 -15.10 9.70
CA TYR A 75 -1.62 -14.48 8.50
C TYR A 75 -2.65 -14.49 7.39
N ARG A 76 -2.93 -13.30 6.82
CA ARG A 76 -3.75 -13.17 5.62
C ARG A 76 -2.91 -12.74 4.44
N MET A 77 -2.73 -13.66 3.49
CA MET A 77 -2.06 -13.38 2.24
C MET A 77 -2.97 -12.59 1.29
N ARG A 78 -2.50 -11.44 0.82
CA ARG A 78 -3.22 -10.58 -0.14
C ARG A 78 -2.55 -10.64 -1.52
N THR A 79 -3.35 -10.93 -2.55
CA THR A 79 -2.89 -10.97 -3.95
C THR A 79 -2.52 -9.57 -4.44
N ARG A 80 -1.43 -9.47 -5.22
CA ARG A 80 -1.00 -8.23 -5.88
C ARG A 80 -0.98 -8.41 -7.39
N ILE A 81 -1.39 -7.37 -8.11
CA ILE A 81 -1.31 -7.33 -9.57
C ILE A 81 0.07 -6.84 -9.97
N ARG A 82 0.76 -7.60 -10.83
CA ARG A 82 2.00 -7.17 -11.48
C ARG A 82 1.70 -6.70 -12.89
N VAL A 83 1.96 -5.42 -13.15
CA VAL A 83 1.73 -4.81 -14.47
C VAL A 83 3.04 -4.80 -15.26
N THR A 84 2.98 -5.16 -16.55
CA THR A 84 4.09 -5.03 -17.50
C THR A 84 3.61 -4.23 -18.71
N LEU A 85 4.22 -3.07 -18.96
CA LEU A 85 3.92 -2.25 -20.13
C LEU A 85 4.78 -2.71 -21.32
N ARG A 86 4.16 -2.99 -22.47
CA ARG A 86 4.83 -3.39 -23.71
C ARG A 86 4.34 -2.53 -24.87
N GLY A 87 5.26 -2.05 -25.71
CA GLY A 87 4.94 -1.29 -26.90
C GLY A 87 6.09 -0.40 -27.36
N GLU A 88 6.00 0.10 -28.59
CA GLU A 88 6.94 1.09 -29.10
C GLU A 88 6.63 2.47 -28.55
N GLY A 89 7.66 3.18 -28.08
CA GLY A 89 7.50 4.56 -27.61
C GLY A 89 6.76 4.71 -26.26
N ILE A 90 6.67 3.66 -25.44
CA ILE A 90 6.02 3.69 -24.11
C ILE A 90 6.65 4.67 -23.11
N TRP A 91 7.87 5.13 -23.39
CA TRP A 91 8.58 6.16 -22.61
C TRP A 91 8.60 7.52 -23.30
N LYS A 92 7.93 7.68 -24.44
CA LYS A 92 7.81 8.98 -25.10
C LYS A 92 6.95 9.91 -24.21
N PRO A 93 7.15 11.23 -24.29
CA PRO A 93 6.30 12.19 -23.60
C PRO A 93 4.82 11.87 -23.84
N LEU A 94 4.02 11.97 -22.78
CA LEU A 94 2.57 11.88 -22.89
C LEU A 94 2.13 12.90 -23.93
N PHE A 95 1.49 12.41 -24.98
CA PHE A 95 0.82 13.26 -25.94
C PHE A 95 -0.68 13.05 -25.76
N HIS A 96 -1.44 14.13 -25.85
CA HIS A 96 -2.88 13.99 -25.88
C HIS A 96 -3.29 13.37 -27.22
N MET A 97 -3.98 12.23 -27.20
CA MET A 97 -4.39 11.55 -28.44
C MET A 97 -5.24 12.45 -29.37
N HIS A 98 -5.91 13.48 -28.82
CA HIS A 98 -6.69 14.44 -29.59
C HIS A 98 -5.86 15.53 -30.30
N GLU A 99 -4.58 15.72 -29.93
CA GLU A 99 -3.70 16.69 -30.60
C GLU A 99 -3.17 16.16 -31.94
N LYS A 100 -2.99 14.83 -32.08
CA LYS A 100 -2.56 14.22 -33.35
C LYS A 100 -3.61 14.25 -34.46
N ALA A 101 -4.88 14.52 -34.13
CA ALA A 101 -5.95 14.65 -35.13
C ALA A 101 -5.96 16.02 -35.83
N ARG A 102 -5.09 16.96 -35.41
CA ARG A 102 -4.94 18.29 -36.04
C ARG A 102 -3.47 18.55 -36.35
N ILE A 103 -2.93 17.82 -37.32
CA ILE A 103 -1.84 18.35 -38.14
C ILE A 103 -2.48 18.68 -39.50
N PRO A 104 -2.85 19.95 -39.76
CA PRO A 104 -3.23 20.36 -41.10
C PRO A 104 -1.99 20.22 -42.01
N GLY A 105 -2.03 19.30 -42.98
CA GLY A 105 -1.06 19.25 -44.09
C GLY A 105 0.09 18.25 -43.97
N GLN A 106 -0.19 16.97 -43.71
CA GLN A 106 0.67 15.89 -44.21
C GLN A 106 -0.19 14.83 -44.89
N ASP A 107 -0.19 14.89 -46.22
CA ASP A 107 -0.42 13.74 -47.11
C ASP A 107 0.76 12.77 -47.04
#